data_AF-A0A662RT20-F1
#
_entry.id   AF-A0A662RT20-F1
#
_cell.length_a   1.000
_cell.length_b   1.000
_cell.length_c   1.000
_cell.angle_alpha   90.00
_cell.angle_beta   90.00
_cell.angle_gamma   90.00
#
_symmetry.space_group_name_H-M   'P 1'
#
loop_
_entity.id
_entity.type
_entity.pdbx_description
1 polymer ?
#
loop_
_entity_poly.entity_id
_entity_poly.type
_entity_poly.pdbx_seq_one_letter_code
_entity_poly.pdbx_strand_id
1 'polypeptide(L)'
;MRVHTVSELEKRLGIWFYATRTAGIGGIIKQKPSDFIVREVTNREEGDTGRFLILELKKDNWDTHSVIRELSRRLGISRKRIGFAGTKDKFAVTTQKISISGIEDDDLAHIRLKDVTLRIIGRSNKPVSLGDLYGNEF
;
A
#
# COMPACT_ATOMS: atom_id res chain seq x y z
N MET A 1 -15.41 -37.28 -3.72
CA MET A 1 -14.73 -35.98 -3.60
C MET A 1 -15.78 -34.89 -3.73
N ARG A 2 -16.01 -34.04 -2.72
CA ARG A 2 -17.03 -32.98 -2.81
C ARG A 2 -16.52 -31.88 -3.74
N VAL A 3 -17.18 -31.68 -4.86
CA VAL A 3 -16.92 -30.52 -5.72
C VAL A 3 -17.38 -29.29 -4.93
N HIS A 4 -16.48 -28.37 -4.64
CA HIS A 4 -16.85 -27.11 -4.00
C HIS A 4 -17.73 -26.33 -4.98
N THR A 5 -19.01 -26.18 -4.63
CA THR A 5 -19.95 -25.35 -5.38
C THR A 5 -19.80 -23.91 -4.92
N VAL A 6 -19.94 -22.97 -5.86
CA VAL A 6 -19.98 -21.54 -5.57
C VAL A 6 -21.03 -21.27 -4.48
N SER A 7 -20.67 -20.46 -3.49
CA SER A 7 -21.55 -20.18 -2.34
C SER A 7 -22.79 -19.39 -2.76
N GLU A 8 -23.88 -19.50 -1.98
CA GLU A 8 -25.10 -18.72 -2.24
C GLU A 8 -24.86 -17.20 -2.19
N LEU A 9 -23.91 -16.75 -1.36
CA LEU A 9 -23.53 -15.34 -1.31
C LEU A 9 -22.88 -14.90 -2.63
N GLU A 10 -21.91 -15.65 -3.12
CA GLU A 10 -21.23 -15.36 -4.39
C GLU A 10 -22.22 -15.33 -5.57
N LYS A 11 -23.16 -16.28 -5.62
CA LYS A 11 -24.22 -16.29 -6.64
C LYS A 11 -25.10 -15.04 -6.58
N ARG A 12 -25.49 -14.61 -5.38
CA ARG A 12 -26.27 -13.37 -5.19
C ARG A 12 -25.49 -12.12 -5.61
N LEU A 13 -24.17 -12.17 -5.59
CA LEU A 13 -23.27 -11.11 -6.07
C LEU A 13 -22.97 -11.22 -7.58
N GLY A 14 -23.54 -12.22 -8.27
CA GLY A 14 -23.34 -12.41 -9.71
C GLY A 14 -22.09 -13.23 -10.07
N ILE A 15 -21.45 -13.89 -9.10
CA ILE A 15 -20.34 -14.83 -9.33
C ILE A 15 -20.95 -16.24 -9.31
N TRP A 16 -21.12 -16.84 -10.48
CA TRP A 16 -21.89 -18.07 -10.63
C TRP A 16 -21.04 -19.33 -10.82
N PHE A 17 -19.83 -19.16 -11.34
CA PHE A 17 -18.99 -20.28 -11.78
C PHE A 17 -17.52 -20.00 -11.47
N TYR A 18 -16.73 -21.07 -11.32
CA TYR A 18 -15.27 -21.00 -11.28
C TYR A 18 -14.69 -21.21 -12.68
N ALA A 19 -13.53 -20.61 -12.95
CA ALA A 19 -12.80 -20.81 -14.21
C ALA A 19 -12.19 -22.23 -14.34
N THR A 20 -12.02 -22.94 -13.22
CA THR A 20 -11.43 -24.28 -13.16
C THR A 20 -12.42 -25.32 -12.66
N ARG A 21 -12.14 -26.60 -12.95
CA ARG A 21 -12.94 -27.76 -12.50
C ARG A 21 -12.27 -28.55 -11.37
N THR A 22 -11.11 -28.10 -10.91
CA THR A 22 -10.34 -28.76 -9.85
C THR A 22 -11.00 -28.53 -8.50
N ALA A 23 -10.82 -29.45 -7.56
CA ALA A 23 -11.25 -29.22 -6.19
C ALA A 23 -10.48 -28.03 -5.56
N GLY A 24 -11.18 -27.25 -4.75
CA GLY A 24 -10.56 -26.19 -3.96
C GLY A 24 -9.59 -26.75 -2.93
N ILE A 25 -8.53 -26.00 -2.64
CA ILE A 25 -7.49 -26.39 -1.67
C ILE A 25 -7.91 -26.17 -0.20
N GLY A 26 -9.02 -25.46 0.04
CA GLY A 26 -9.45 -25.07 1.39
C GLY A 26 -8.51 -24.04 2.03
N GLY A 27 -8.35 -24.12 3.36
CA GLY A 27 -7.47 -23.23 4.14
C GLY A 27 -8.15 -21.95 4.64
N ILE A 28 -7.39 -21.18 5.42
CA ILE A 28 -7.81 -19.89 6.00
C ILE A 28 -6.80 -18.84 5.55
N ILE A 29 -7.27 -17.79 4.88
CA ILE A 29 -6.44 -16.66 4.47
C ILE A 29 -6.46 -15.55 5.52
N LYS A 30 -5.39 -14.76 5.59
CA LYS A 30 -5.28 -13.56 6.45
C LYS A 30 -5.57 -13.85 7.93
N GLN A 31 -4.93 -14.87 8.53
CA GLN A 31 -5.04 -15.12 9.98
C GLN A 31 -4.24 -14.09 10.79
N LYS A 32 -3.07 -13.69 10.26
CA LYS A 32 -2.28 -12.55 10.72
C LYS A 32 -1.92 -11.64 9.53
N PRO A 33 -1.58 -10.36 9.77
CA PRO A 33 -1.24 -9.42 8.70
C PRO A 33 -0.11 -9.93 7.78
N SER A 34 0.88 -10.61 8.34
CA SER A 34 2.01 -11.17 7.59
C SER A 34 1.68 -12.36 6.69
N ASP A 35 0.46 -12.92 6.78
CA ASP A 35 -0.02 -13.92 5.80
C ASP A 35 -0.41 -13.29 4.47
N PHE A 36 -0.49 -11.96 4.40
CA PHE A 36 -0.86 -11.22 3.21
C PHE A 36 0.10 -10.07 2.98
N ILE A 37 1.03 -10.28 2.06
CA ILE A 37 2.07 -9.30 1.71
C ILE A 37 1.67 -8.64 0.42
N VAL A 38 1.73 -7.31 0.35
CA VAL A 38 1.39 -6.56 -0.86
C VAL A 38 2.52 -5.61 -1.18
N ARG A 39 3.08 -5.70 -2.38
CA ARG A 39 4.11 -4.77 -2.87
C ARG A 39 3.58 -4.02 -4.09
N GLU A 40 3.62 -2.70 -4.03
CA GLU A 40 3.26 -1.87 -5.18
C GLU A 40 4.25 -2.04 -6.32
N VAL A 41 3.74 -2.28 -7.52
CA VAL A 41 4.50 -2.28 -8.77
C VAL A 41 4.30 -0.91 -9.41
N THR A 42 5.27 -0.04 -9.20
CA THR A 42 5.28 1.35 -9.67
C THR A 42 5.51 1.43 -11.19
N ASN A 43 4.96 2.45 -11.84
CA ASN A 43 5.18 2.76 -13.26
C ASN A 43 6.08 3.99 -13.49
N ARG A 44 6.84 4.37 -12.46
CA ARG A 44 7.68 5.56 -12.45
C ARG A 44 9.04 5.28 -11.82
N GLU A 45 10.04 5.95 -12.37
CA GLU A 45 11.38 6.03 -11.82
C GLU A 45 11.55 7.38 -11.13
N GLU A 46 12.32 7.40 -10.04
CA GLU A 46 12.65 8.62 -9.32
C GLU A 46 14.10 8.98 -9.60
N GLY A 47 14.42 10.27 -9.54
CA GLY A 47 15.81 10.75 -9.63
C GLY A 47 16.33 11.17 -8.27
N ASP A 48 17.35 12.03 -8.28
CA ASP A 48 17.97 12.56 -7.05
C ASP A 48 17.59 14.02 -6.78
N THR A 49 16.83 14.66 -7.68
CA THR A 49 16.44 16.08 -7.58
C THR A 49 14.94 16.29 -7.67
N GLY A 50 14.49 17.41 -7.11
CA GLY A 50 13.11 17.89 -7.23
C GLY A 50 12.47 18.26 -5.89
N ARG A 51 11.30 18.88 -5.98
CA ARG A 51 10.54 19.40 -4.81
C ARG A 51 9.96 18.31 -3.92
N PHE A 52 9.71 17.12 -4.46
CA PHE A 52 9.08 16.02 -3.74
C PHE A 52 10.13 15.03 -3.29
N LEU A 53 10.21 14.79 -1.99
CA LEU A 53 10.93 13.66 -1.43
C LEU A 53 10.09 12.41 -1.66
N ILE A 54 10.69 11.37 -2.26
CA ILE A 54 10.00 10.12 -2.55
C ILE A 54 10.47 9.07 -1.54
N LEU A 55 9.49 8.41 -0.92
CA LEU A 55 9.72 7.39 0.07
C LEU A 55 9.03 6.10 -0.31
N GLU A 56 9.68 4.99 0.01
CA GLU A 56 9.04 3.71 0.19
C GLU A 56 8.46 3.63 1.60
N LEU A 57 7.14 3.52 1.68
CA LEU A 57 6.37 3.32 2.89
C LEU A 57 6.04 1.83 3.04
N LYS A 58 6.61 1.18 4.05
CA LYS A 58 6.19 -0.14 4.51
C LYS A 58 5.35 0.00 5.78
N LYS A 59 4.19 -0.66 5.83
CA LYS A 59 3.28 -0.63 6.98
C LYS A 59 2.73 -2.03 7.28
N ASP A 60 2.57 -2.37 8.56
CA ASP A 60 2.01 -3.64 9.02
C ASP A 60 0.74 -3.37 9.86
N ASN A 61 -0.40 -3.88 9.39
CA ASN A 61 -1.71 -3.70 10.02
C ASN A 61 -2.20 -2.24 10.16
N TRP A 62 -1.75 -1.38 9.24
CA TRP A 62 -2.10 0.04 9.23
C TRP A 62 -2.98 0.40 8.02
N ASP A 63 -3.93 1.30 8.25
CA ASP A 63 -4.64 1.99 7.18
C ASP A 63 -3.76 3.12 6.60
N THR A 64 -3.80 3.30 5.27
CA THR A 64 -2.94 4.28 4.57
C THR A 64 -3.23 5.69 5.05
N HIS A 65 -4.51 6.10 5.14
CA HIS A 65 -4.88 7.44 5.58
C HIS A 65 -4.47 7.72 7.03
N SER A 66 -4.50 6.69 7.88
CA SER A 66 -4.05 6.77 9.27
C SER A 66 -2.55 7.04 9.37
N VAL A 67 -1.72 6.39 8.54
CA VAL A 67 -0.29 6.70 8.43
C VAL A 67 -0.08 8.13 7.93
N ILE A 68 -0.76 8.54 6.86
CA ILE A 68 -0.64 9.90 6.30
C ILE A 68 -0.99 10.96 7.33
N ARG A 69 -2.06 10.76 8.11
CA ARG A 69 -2.46 11.67 9.19
C ARG A 69 -1.36 11.84 10.23
N GLU A 70 -0.74 10.74 10.62
CA GLU A 70 0.28 10.75 11.67
C GLU A 70 1.60 11.36 11.17
N LEU A 71 2.00 11.09 9.93
CA LEU A 71 3.14 11.75 9.29
C LEU A 71 2.93 13.26 9.19
N SER A 72 1.77 13.69 8.69
CA SER A 72 1.38 15.10 8.61
C SER A 72 1.47 15.80 9.97
N ARG A 73 0.97 15.16 11.04
CA ARG A 73 1.02 15.70 12.40
C ARG A 73 2.45 15.85 12.92
N ARG A 74 3.31 14.85 12.72
CA ARG A 74 4.70 14.86 13.21
C ARG A 74 5.61 15.80 12.45
N LEU A 75 5.39 15.94 11.15
CA LEU A 75 6.12 16.85 10.28
C LEU A 75 5.61 18.30 10.35
N GLY A 76 4.45 18.55 10.97
CA GLY A 76 3.83 19.87 10.99
C GLY A 76 3.37 20.36 9.61
N ILE A 77 3.05 19.44 8.70
CA ILE A 77 2.66 19.76 7.31
C ILE A 77 1.21 19.37 7.03
N SER A 78 0.59 19.98 6.01
CA SER A 78 -0.73 19.58 5.53
C SER A 78 -0.71 18.18 4.91
N ARG A 79 -1.75 17.37 5.17
CA ARG A 79 -1.94 16.05 4.52
C ARG A 79 -1.93 16.12 2.99
N LYS A 80 -2.37 17.25 2.41
CA LYS A 80 -2.37 17.49 0.96
C LYS A 80 -0.96 17.50 0.35
N ARG A 81 0.09 17.63 1.18
CA ARG A 81 1.48 17.59 0.74
C ARG A 81 2.02 16.17 0.60
N ILE A 82 1.25 15.16 1.03
CA ILE A 82 1.61 13.75 0.97
C ILE A 82 0.76 13.05 -0.09
N GLY A 83 1.39 12.60 -1.17
CA GLY A 83 0.75 11.89 -2.28
C GLY A 83 1.06 10.39 -2.26
N PHE A 84 0.15 9.56 -2.78
CA PHE A 84 0.28 8.11 -2.92
C PHE A 84 -0.56 7.62 -4.12
N ALA A 85 -0.21 6.47 -4.69
CA ALA A 85 -0.78 6.01 -5.96
C ALA A 85 -2.09 5.21 -5.81
N GLY A 86 -2.33 4.65 -4.63
CA GLY A 86 -3.58 3.98 -4.27
C GLY A 86 -3.54 3.54 -2.81
N THR A 87 -4.69 3.14 -2.27
CA THR A 87 -4.72 2.52 -0.94
C THR A 87 -4.37 1.04 -1.03
N LYS A 88 -3.71 0.51 0.00
CA LYS A 88 -3.49 -0.93 0.18
C LYS A 88 -4.26 -1.44 1.38
N ASP A 89 -4.51 -2.74 1.42
CA ASP A 89 -5.15 -3.44 2.55
C ASP A 89 -4.63 -2.97 3.91
N LYS A 90 -5.55 -2.79 4.86
CA LYS A 90 -5.19 -2.52 6.26
C LYS A 90 -4.59 -3.76 6.89
N PHE A 91 -5.30 -4.89 6.84
CA PHE A 91 -4.88 -6.15 7.48
C PHE A 91 -3.92 -6.92 6.56
N ALA A 92 -2.72 -6.38 6.42
CA ALA A 92 -1.66 -6.87 5.53
C ALA A 92 -0.32 -6.22 5.90
N VAL A 93 0.79 -6.80 5.43
CA VAL A 93 2.10 -6.11 5.35
C VAL A 93 2.23 -5.52 3.96
N THR A 94 2.19 -4.20 3.85
CA THR A 94 2.14 -3.53 2.54
C THR A 94 3.30 -2.57 2.33
N THR A 95 3.87 -2.57 1.12
CA THR A 95 4.93 -1.64 0.70
C THR A 95 4.45 -0.84 -0.51
N GLN A 96 4.52 0.50 -0.45
CA GLN A 96 4.09 1.40 -1.52
C GLN A 96 4.95 2.66 -1.57
N LYS A 97 4.93 3.39 -2.69
CA LYS A 97 5.58 4.70 -2.78
C LYS A 97 4.65 5.79 -2.26
N ILE A 98 5.25 6.76 -1.57
CA ILE A 98 4.62 8.04 -1.24
C ILE A 98 5.54 9.19 -1.66
N SER A 99 4.96 10.36 -1.87
CA SER A 99 5.70 11.61 -2.08
C SER A 99 5.35 12.59 -0.99
N ILE A 100 6.33 13.37 -0.52
CA ILE A 100 6.11 14.46 0.43
C ILE A 100 6.79 15.71 -0.12
N SER A 101 6.05 16.81 -0.27
CA SER A 101 6.63 18.08 -0.72
C SER A 101 7.19 18.90 0.43
N GLY A 102 8.30 19.62 0.18
CA GLY A 102 8.96 20.61 1.04
C GLY A 102 9.12 20.22 2.50
N ILE A 103 9.66 19.02 2.64
CA ILE A 103 10.48 18.57 3.75
C ILE A 103 11.84 18.20 3.16
N GLU A 104 12.86 18.14 3.99
CA GLU A 104 14.16 17.57 3.65
C GLU A 104 14.37 16.23 4.35
N ASP A 105 15.42 15.51 3.93
CA ASP A 105 15.72 14.16 4.41
C ASP A 105 15.86 14.11 5.94
N ASP A 106 16.46 15.14 6.54
CA ASP A 106 16.67 15.26 7.99
C ASP A 106 15.36 15.40 8.79
N ASP A 107 14.29 15.92 8.18
CA ASP A 107 12.98 16.05 8.85
C ASP A 107 12.38 14.67 9.23
N LEU A 108 12.83 13.61 8.55
CA LEU A 108 12.39 12.24 8.81
C LEU A 108 13.16 11.55 9.94
N ALA A 109 14.33 12.09 10.34
CA ALA A 109 15.24 11.41 11.26
C ALA A 109 14.58 11.06 12.60
N HIS A 110 13.70 11.94 13.09
CA HIS A 110 13.00 11.81 14.37
C HIS A 110 11.63 11.12 14.26
N ILE A 111 11.19 10.76 13.04
CA ILE A 111 9.91 10.08 12.87
C ILE A 111 10.08 8.62 13.24
N ARG A 112 9.35 8.21 14.28
CA ARG A 112 9.21 6.83 14.71
C ARG A 112 7.74 6.50 14.88
N LEU A 113 7.29 5.55 14.09
CA LEU A 113 5.95 5.00 14.10
C LEU A 113 6.05 3.49 14.25
N LYS A 114 5.36 2.95 15.24
CA LYS A 114 5.31 1.50 15.44
C LYS A 114 4.72 0.84 14.19
N ASP A 115 5.36 -0.24 13.74
CA ASP A 115 4.89 -1.06 12.61
C ASP A 115 4.87 -0.32 11.26
N VAL A 116 5.61 0.79 11.15
CA VAL A 116 5.78 1.59 9.92
C VAL A 116 7.26 1.86 9.70
N THR A 117 7.72 1.66 8.47
CA THR A 117 9.07 2.00 8.01
C THR A 117 8.98 2.95 6.83
N LEU A 118 9.81 4.00 6.86
CA LEU A 118 9.98 4.94 5.76
C LEU A 118 11.42 4.83 5.28
N ARG A 119 11.60 4.62 3.98
CA ARG A 119 12.91 4.60 3.33
C ARG A 119 12.91 5.63 2.21
N ILE A 120 13.84 6.59 2.25
CA ILE A 120 14.03 7.53 1.15
C ILE A 120 14.54 6.75 -0.05
N ILE A 121 13.94 6.96 -1.22
CA ILE A 121 14.32 6.29 -2.46
C ILE A 121 14.68 7.26 -3.58
N GLY A 122 14.58 8.57 -3.33
CA GLY A 122 14.96 9.61 -4.28
C GLY A 122 14.08 10.85 -4.18
N ARG A 123 14.12 11.67 -5.22
CA ARG A 123 13.32 12.88 -5.38
C ARG A 123 12.68 12.95 -6.76
N SER A 124 11.64 13.77 -6.86
CA SER A 124 10.94 14.01 -8.12
C SER A 124 10.39 15.43 -8.22
N ASN A 125 10.19 15.89 -9.45
CA ASN A 125 9.45 17.11 -9.75
C ASN A 125 7.93 16.88 -9.80
N LYS A 126 7.47 15.62 -9.78
CA LYS A 126 6.06 15.24 -9.80
C LYS A 126 5.68 14.51 -8.50
N PRO A 127 4.54 14.84 -7.88
CA PRO A 127 4.02 14.04 -6.76
C PRO A 127 3.66 12.64 -7.24
N VAL A 128 3.71 11.67 -6.32
CA VAL A 128 3.03 10.38 -6.51
C VAL A 128 1.53 10.63 -6.41
N SER A 129 0.80 10.30 -7.46
CA SER A 129 -0.63 10.57 -7.62
C SER A 129 -1.42 9.30 -7.93
N LEU A 130 -2.75 9.34 -7.74
CA LEU A 130 -3.61 8.20 -8.04
C LEU A 130 -3.40 7.70 -9.47
N GLY A 131 -3.11 6.41 -9.62
CA GLY A 131 -2.80 5.79 -10.92
C GLY A 131 -1.31 5.68 -11.26
N ASP A 132 -0.39 6.19 -10.42
CA ASP A 132 1.06 6.04 -10.58
C ASP A 132 1.58 4.63 -10.20
N LEU A 133 0.90 3.59 -10.69
CA LEU A 133 1.26 2.19 -10.51
C LEU A 133 0.76 1.34 -11.69
N TYR A 134 1.47 0.27 -12.01
CA TYR A 134 0.98 -0.78 -12.89
C TYR A 134 0.04 -1.74 -12.15
N GLY A 135 0.30 -1.98 -10.86
CA GLY A 135 -0.47 -2.93 -10.08
C GLY A 135 0.18 -3.26 -8.74
N ASN A 136 -0.10 -4.45 -8.23
CA ASN A 136 0.46 -4.94 -6.98
C ASN A 136 0.90 -6.41 -7.14
N GLU A 137 2.01 -6.74 -6.51
CA GLU A 137 2.48 -8.12 -6.27
C GLU A 137 1.91 -8.59 -4.93
N PHE A 138 1.39 -9.82 -4.89
CA PHE A 138 0.74 -10.47 -3.75
C PHE A 138 1.45 -11.78 -3.41
#